data_AF-A0A2H3JT64-F1
#
_entry.id   AF-A0A2H3JT64-F1
#
_cell.length_a   1.000
_cell.length_b   1.000
_cell.length_c   1.000
_cell.angle_alpha   90.00
_cell.angle_beta   90.00
_cell.angle_gamma   90.00
#
_symmetry.space_group_name_H-M   'P 1'
#
loop_
_entity.id
_entity.type
_entity.pdbx_description
1 polymer ?
#
loop_
_entity_poly.entity_id
_entity_poly.type
_entity_poly.pdbx_seq_one_letter_code
_entity_poly.pdbx_strand_id
1 'polypeptide(L)'
;MSRGWTAQSCPATARPQTTASSRHEASYVIAVLEGRGVSREVGLAALDKDTRRVSLIQLADSPTYIKTLHQLHLHSPSIILVPDTFSSLIDTPMASGGKKASSTSVLVQCMIEEFDATVDPVMRKYWNDDAGLAFVNQLIVDDDERPATLVAVSSRYYALSAASALFKYAESKLNLRFAASSLLIQHAQAEGSMMIDPETARNLELVGSISFACLGKPSLLLNHTYTAMGARLLRANVLAPITEQSSIEACLDVVEELIQNGNRFDNVKNALKSLHNMDFNKLICSLAASEARETSTAKLAAARVAQMLSLRNIVKNIPVLAKALTGSRSRLLRIILDMISDKRLSRIEQLVSETLNEEEASAKRGLNAVNARVYAVKANYNRLLDVARETYKENVGDIFALNRELGGQHDLPLSLVYQDTGFVFALKKTDLQGELPRGFVNVTAQRNRWLFSSIELKKRNVCMKDALDETLIMSDKIIQELIAEIINVIGALYKASEAVAIVDMLWSFAHASILRDYVRPEFTGTLAIKAGRHPVLENVQAAGTLVPNDVYCCEASSFQIVQGPNMSGKSIYLRQIGLLTVMAMCGCFVPAEYGSFRLHDALLTRLSNDDDIEKSLSTFANEMAS
;
A
#
# COMPACT_ATOMS: atom_id res chain seq x y z
N MET A 1 -23.16 32.30 49.16
CA MET A 1 -23.77 33.05 48.03
C MET A 1 -22.74 33.12 46.90
N SER A 2 -22.44 32.05 46.18
CA SER A 2 -23.19 31.47 45.04
C SER A 2 -23.46 32.47 43.89
N ARG A 3 -22.49 32.62 42.99
CA ARG A 3 -22.67 32.94 41.56
C ARG A 3 -21.49 32.27 40.85
N GLY A 4 -21.62 31.40 39.87
CA GLY A 4 -22.75 30.99 39.05
C GLY A 4 -22.14 30.55 37.71
N TRP A 5 -21.79 29.26 37.61
CA TRP A 5 -21.31 28.68 36.35
C TRP A 5 -22.44 28.76 35.31
N THR A 6 -22.17 29.41 34.18
CA THR A 6 -23.06 29.42 33.03
C THR A 6 -22.38 28.72 31.86
N ALA A 7 -22.89 27.52 31.61
CA ALA A 7 -23.13 26.83 30.34
C ALA A 7 -22.23 27.09 29.11
N GLN A 8 -21.52 26.02 28.74
CA GLN A 8 -21.57 25.38 27.42
C GLN A 8 -21.10 26.20 26.20
N SER A 9 -19.78 26.28 26.00
CA SER A 9 -19.21 26.26 24.65
C SER A 9 -19.18 24.81 24.15
N CYS A 10 -20.08 24.48 23.23
CA CYS A 10 -20.06 23.21 22.51
C CYS A 10 -18.67 22.98 21.87
N PRO A 11 -18.08 21.78 21.95
CA PRO A 11 -16.92 21.45 21.14
C PRO A 11 -17.34 21.56 19.67
N ALA A 12 -16.56 22.28 18.87
CA ALA A 12 -16.73 22.27 17.43
C ALA A 12 -16.71 20.81 16.96
N THR A 13 -17.82 20.36 16.37
CA THR A 13 -17.93 19.03 15.77
C THR A 13 -16.85 18.91 14.70
N ALA A 14 -15.74 18.27 15.06
CA ALA A 14 -14.70 17.89 14.12
C ALA A 14 -15.37 17.07 13.03
N ARG A 15 -15.22 17.52 11.78
CA ARG A 15 -15.54 16.69 10.61
C ARG A 15 -14.85 15.34 10.80
N PRO A 16 -15.51 14.21 10.50
CA PRO A 16 -14.82 12.93 10.49
C PRO A 16 -13.68 13.06 9.49
N GLN A 17 -12.45 13.00 10.01
CA GLN A 17 -11.28 12.86 9.15
C GLN A 17 -11.43 11.52 8.44
N THR A 18 -11.37 11.57 7.12
CA THR A 18 -11.27 10.37 6.28
C THR A 18 -10.09 9.55 6.78
N THR A 19 -10.39 8.33 7.23
CA THR A 19 -9.54 7.27 7.80
C THR A 19 -8.50 6.72 6.82
N ALA A 20 -7.81 7.58 6.05
CA ALA A 20 -6.94 7.15 4.95
C ALA A 20 -5.45 7.43 5.18
N SER A 21 -5.03 7.89 6.35
CA SER A 21 -3.62 8.26 6.55
C SER A 21 -3.19 8.18 8.01
N SER A 22 -2.80 6.98 8.47
CA SER A 22 -1.72 6.78 9.47
C SER A 22 -1.73 5.43 10.18
N ARG A 23 -2.77 4.60 10.06
CA ARG A 23 -2.70 3.18 10.44
C ARG A 23 -2.46 2.36 9.19
N HIS A 24 -1.27 1.77 9.07
CA HIS A 24 -1.08 0.67 8.13
C HIS A 24 -1.93 -0.49 8.66
N GLU A 25 -3.12 -0.65 8.09
CA GLU A 25 -3.99 -1.78 8.38
C GLU A 25 -3.26 -3.06 7.99
N ALA A 26 -3.30 -4.05 8.85
CA ALA A 26 -2.81 -5.37 8.53
C ALA A 26 -3.48 -5.86 7.24
N SER A 27 -2.68 -6.09 6.18
CA SER A 27 -3.20 -6.45 4.85
C SER A 27 -2.83 -7.85 4.43
N TYR A 28 -1.88 -8.50 5.10
CA TYR A 28 -1.38 -9.81 4.70
C TYR A 28 -2.24 -10.95 5.24
N VAL A 29 -2.44 -11.97 4.41
CA VAL A 29 -2.87 -13.31 4.85
C VAL A 29 -1.64 -14.20 4.77
N ILE A 30 -1.23 -14.79 5.89
CA ILE A 30 0.01 -15.56 5.96
C ILE A 30 -0.28 -16.99 6.37
N ALA A 31 0.12 -17.96 5.56
CA ALA A 31 0.12 -19.36 5.94
C ALA A 31 1.48 -19.76 6.49
N VAL A 32 1.50 -20.43 7.64
CA VAL A 32 2.73 -20.85 8.31
C VAL A 32 2.72 -22.35 8.56
N LEU A 33 3.80 -23.01 8.17
CA LEU A 33 4.02 -24.44 8.38
C LEU A 33 5.38 -24.69 9.05
N GLU A 34 5.34 -25.32 10.22
CA GLU A 34 6.55 -25.79 10.90
C GLU A 34 6.92 -27.22 10.48
N GLY A 35 8.20 -27.43 10.19
CA GLY A 35 8.81 -28.73 9.96
C GLY A 35 9.09 -29.49 11.26
N ARG A 36 8.82 -30.80 11.25
CA ARG A 36 9.06 -31.70 12.41
C ARG A 36 10.48 -32.31 12.42
N GLY A 37 11.40 -31.76 11.62
CA GLY A 37 12.75 -32.27 11.45
C GLY A 37 13.71 -31.85 12.57
N VAL A 38 14.96 -32.36 12.49
CA VAL A 38 16.06 -31.97 13.39
C VAL A 38 16.48 -30.51 13.14
N SER A 39 16.46 -30.08 11.87
CA SER A 39 16.43 -28.67 11.51
C SER A 39 14.98 -28.16 11.61
N ARG A 40 14.73 -27.19 12.50
CA ARG A 40 13.45 -26.50 12.60
C ARG A 40 13.32 -25.53 11.43
N GLU A 41 12.80 -26.02 10.32
CA GLU A 41 12.48 -25.21 9.16
C GLU A 41 11.03 -24.74 9.22
N VAL A 42 10.81 -23.47 8.89
CA VAL A 42 9.49 -22.86 8.82
C VAL A 42 9.26 -22.39 7.39
N GLY A 43 8.15 -22.86 6.80
CA GLY A 43 7.64 -22.37 5.53
C GLY A 43 6.58 -21.31 5.76
N LEU A 44 6.71 -20.18 5.06
CA LEU A 44 5.72 -19.11 5.04
C LEU A 44 5.28 -18.83 3.60
N ALA A 45 3.98 -18.58 3.44
CA ALA A 45 3.43 -18.00 2.24
C ALA A 45 2.59 -16.78 2.62
N ALA A 46 3.02 -15.60 2.21
CA ALA A 46 2.35 -14.33 2.52
C ALA A 46 1.68 -13.77 1.27
N LEU A 47 0.36 -13.60 1.32
CA LEU A 47 -0.44 -12.94 0.29
C LEU A 47 -0.87 -11.56 0.78
N ASP A 48 -0.46 -10.51 0.07
CA ASP A 48 -1.00 -9.18 0.32
C ASP A 48 -2.40 -9.02 -0.27
N LYS A 49 -3.41 -8.65 0.52
CA LYS A 49 -4.78 -8.42 0.02
C LYS A 49 -4.85 -7.26 -0.97
N ASP A 50 -4.00 -6.25 -0.79
CA ASP A 50 -4.03 -5.00 -1.55
C ASP A 50 -3.27 -5.10 -2.87
N THR A 51 -2.05 -5.67 -2.83
CA THR A 51 -1.16 -5.77 -4.01
C THR A 51 -1.09 -7.16 -4.62
N ARG A 52 -1.75 -8.17 -4.01
CA ARG A 52 -1.80 -9.58 -4.44
C ARG A 52 -0.46 -10.17 -4.82
N ARG A 53 0.60 -9.62 -4.24
CA ARG A 53 1.93 -10.20 -4.27
C ARG A 53 1.93 -11.39 -3.33
N VAL A 54 2.49 -12.49 -3.81
CA VAL A 54 2.69 -13.69 -3.01
C VAL A 54 4.17 -13.84 -2.77
N SER A 55 4.57 -13.77 -1.51
CA SER A 55 5.95 -14.00 -1.08
C SER A 55 6.05 -15.39 -0.47
N LEU A 56 6.88 -16.22 -1.09
CA LEU A 56 7.17 -17.58 -0.62
C LEU A 56 8.52 -17.57 0.10
N ILE A 57 8.54 -18.04 1.35
CA ILE A 57 9.71 -17.97 2.23
C ILE A 57 9.88 -19.33 2.90
N GLN A 58 11.10 -19.84 2.92
CA GLN A 58 11.46 -21.00 3.74
C GLN A 58 12.76 -20.68 4.46
N LEU A 59 12.73 -20.75 5.79
CA LEU A 59 13.85 -20.36 6.63
C LEU A 59 14.09 -21.39 7.73
N ALA A 60 15.36 -21.55 8.13
CA ALA A 60 15.74 -22.33 9.29
C ALA A 60 15.83 -21.39 10.51
N ASP A 61 15.13 -21.75 11.59
CA ASP A 61 14.96 -20.89 12.75
C ASP A 61 15.49 -21.48 14.06
N SER A 62 15.67 -20.60 15.05
CA SER A 62 15.99 -20.95 16.44
C SER A 62 14.74 -21.45 17.17
N PRO A 63 14.86 -22.07 18.37
CA PRO A 63 13.69 -22.44 19.17
C PRO A 63 12.83 -21.25 19.62
N THR A 64 13.33 -20.02 19.51
CA THR A 64 12.62 -18.76 19.81
C THR A 64 11.96 -18.12 18.58
N TYR A 65 12.10 -18.73 17.39
CA TYR A 65 11.45 -18.29 16.14
C TYR A 65 11.67 -16.83 15.73
N ILE A 66 12.84 -16.25 16.06
CA ILE A 66 13.12 -14.82 15.85
C ILE A 66 13.04 -14.45 14.37
N LYS A 67 13.56 -15.30 13.48
CA LYS A 67 13.56 -15.02 12.03
C LYS A 67 12.14 -15.07 11.46
N THR A 68 11.33 -16.03 11.92
CA THR A 68 9.91 -16.12 11.53
C THR A 68 9.14 -14.91 12.00
N LEU A 69 9.32 -14.49 13.27
CA LEU A 69 8.66 -13.32 13.84
C LEU A 69 9.08 -12.03 13.12
N HIS A 70 10.36 -11.90 12.76
CA HIS A 70 10.85 -10.78 11.96
C HIS A 70 10.14 -10.73 10.59
N GLN A 71 10.04 -11.86 9.88
CA GLN A 71 9.33 -11.93 8.59
C GLN A 71 7.84 -11.60 8.71
N LEU A 72 7.18 -12.00 9.80
CA LEU A 72 5.81 -11.59 10.08
C LEU A 72 5.68 -10.09 10.36
N HIS A 73 6.66 -9.46 11.01
CA HIS A 73 6.67 -8.01 11.21
C HIS A 73 6.86 -7.22 9.90
N LEU A 74 7.68 -7.75 8.98
CA LEU A 74 7.80 -7.20 7.62
C LEU A 74 6.47 -7.30 6.86
N HIS A 75 5.78 -8.43 6.99
CA HIS A 75 4.49 -8.71 6.37
C HIS A 75 3.35 -8.62 7.39
N SER A 76 3.08 -7.42 7.93
CA SER A 76 2.07 -7.22 9.01
C SER A 76 0.77 -8.03 8.79
N PRO A 77 0.57 -9.16 9.52
CA PRO A 77 -0.47 -10.12 9.20
C PRO A 77 -1.81 -9.66 9.75
N SER A 78 -2.86 -9.83 8.93
CA SER A 78 -4.25 -9.66 9.36
C SER A 78 -4.88 -10.99 9.76
N ILE A 79 -4.51 -12.04 9.03
CA ILE A 79 -4.99 -13.40 9.22
C ILE A 79 -3.77 -14.31 9.14
N ILE A 80 -3.59 -15.15 10.15
CA ILE A 80 -2.54 -16.17 10.18
C ILE A 80 -3.20 -17.52 10.03
N LEU A 81 -2.81 -18.29 9.01
CA LEU A 81 -3.31 -19.62 8.72
C LEU A 81 -2.34 -20.65 9.27
N VAL A 82 -2.87 -21.56 10.08
CA VAL A 82 -2.09 -22.64 10.67
C VAL A 82 -2.78 -23.98 10.44
N PRO A 83 -2.04 -25.09 10.34
CA PRO A 83 -2.64 -26.42 10.35
C PRO A 83 -3.55 -26.62 11.58
N ASP A 84 -4.71 -27.23 11.38
CA ASP A 84 -5.62 -27.67 12.44
C ASP A 84 -4.95 -28.49 13.56
N THR A 85 -3.91 -29.26 13.22
CA THR A 85 -3.08 -30.00 14.17
C THR A 85 -2.35 -29.13 15.20
N PHE A 86 -2.16 -27.83 14.94
CA PHE A 86 -1.55 -26.90 15.89
C PHE A 86 -2.58 -26.23 16.83
N SER A 87 -3.87 -26.29 16.48
CA SER A 87 -4.97 -25.65 17.22
C SER A 87 -5.91 -26.65 17.90
N SER A 88 -5.67 -27.95 17.80
CA SER A 88 -6.54 -28.95 18.43
C SER A 88 -6.41 -28.92 19.95
N LEU A 89 -7.23 -28.08 20.62
CA LEU A 89 -7.79 -28.27 21.97
C LEU A 89 -8.72 -27.12 22.46
N ILE A 90 -9.29 -26.25 21.61
CA ILE A 90 -10.11 -25.13 22.11
C ILE A 90 -11.64 -25.38 22.14
N ASP A 91 -12.24 -26.27 21.35
CA ASP A 91 -13.71 -26.42 21.38
C ASP A 91 -14.23 -27.88 21.33
N THR A 92 -14.31 -28.53 22.49
CA THR A 92 -15.38 -29.52 22.76
C THR A 92 -15.79 -29.44 24.25
N PRO A 93 -17.07 -29.20 24.58
CA PRO A 93 -17.51 -29.25 25.97
C PRO A 93 -17.61 -30.71 26.42
N MET A 94 -16.78 -31.06 27.41
CA MET A 94 -16.91 -32.16 28.36
C MET A 94 -17.56 -33.48 27.89
N ALA A 95 -16.70 -34.50 27.70
CA ALA A 95 -16.98 -35.85 28.17
C ALA A 95 -15.67 -36.55 28.57
N SER A 96 -15.61 -36.99 29.83
CA SER A 96 -14.68 -37.96 30.44
C SER A 96 -13.18 -37.62 30.53
N GLY A 97 -12.81 -37.06 31.69
CA GLY A 97 -11.82 -37.67 32.59
C GLY A 97 -10.43 -38.02 32.05
N GLY A 98 -9.63 -37.03 31.71
CA GLY A 98 -8.18 -37.18 31.57
C GLY A 98 -7.51 -35.82 31.36
N LYS A 99 -6.69 -35.36 32.32
CA LYS A 99 -5.90 -34.13 32.17
C LYS A 99 -4.90 -34.29 31.01
N LYS A 100 -5.25 -33.81 29.81
CA LYS A 100 -4.29 -33.53 28.73
C LYS A 100 -4.04 -32.03 28.71
N ALA A 101 -2.79 -31.64 28.90
CA ALA A 101 -2.35 -30.25 28.75
C ALA A 101 -2.66 -29.77 27.32
N SER A 102 -3.21 -28.56 27.21
CA SER A 102 -3.33 -27.84 25.93
C SER A 102 -1.93 -27.66 25.34
N SER A 103 -1.62 -28.37 24.25
CA SER A 103 -0.33 -28.28 23.57
C SER A 103 -0.48 -27.45 22.29
N THR A 104 -0.83 -26.18 22.44
CA THR A 104 -0.61 -25.20 21.36
C THR A 104 0.89 -25.18 21.06
N SER A 105 1.28 -25.23 19.78
CA SER A 105 2.70 -25.12 19.41
C SER A 105 3.28 -23.80 19.90
N VAL A 106 4.50 -23.81 20.43
CA VAL A 106 5.21 -22.61 20.93
C VAL A 106 5.20 -21.49 19.89
N LEU A 107 5.36 -21.83 18.62
CA LEU A 107 5.27 -20.87 17.50
C LEU A 107 3.95 -20.11 17.45
N VAL A 108 2.82 -20.81 17.58
CA VAL A 108 1.48 -20.20 17.54
C VAL A 108 1.23 -19.34 18.78
N GLN A 109 1.76 -19.76 19.93
CA GLN A 109 1.69 -18.96 21.15
C GLN A 109 2.48 -17.64 20.98
N CYS A 110 3.72 -17.70 20.48
CA CYS A 110 4.51 -16.50 20.19
C CYS A 110 3.81 -15.58 19.17
N MET A 111 3.15 -16.14 18.15
CA MET A 111 2.40 -15.34 17.17
C MET A 111 1.18 -14.63 17.79
N ILE A 112 0.44 -15.31 18.67
CA ILE A 112 -0.73 -14.73 19.35
C ILE A 112 -0.30 -13.64 20.35
N GLU A 113 0.83 -13.83 21.01
CA GLU A 113 1.35 -12.87 21.99
C GLU A 113 1.89 -11.58 21.32
N GLU A 114 2.49 -11.70 20.13
CA GLU A 114 3.11 -10.57 19.42
C GLU A 114 2.16 -9.84 18.44
N PHE A 115 1.17 -10.54 17.87
CA PHE A 115 0.29 -9.97 16.82
C PHE A 115 -1.20 -10.00 17.23
N ASP A 116 -1.88 -8.86 17.07
CA ASP A 116 -3.34 -8.75 17.20
C ASP A 116 -4.08 -9.27 15.94
N ALA A 117 -3.65 -10.42 15.42
CA ALA A 117 -4.13 -11.02 14.17
C ALA A 117 -5.02 -12.24 14.45
N THR A 118 -6.04 -12.47 13.60
CA THR A 118 -6.90 -13.65 13.75
C THR A 118 -6.18 -14.90 13.25
N VAL A 119 -6.02 -15.90 14.13
CA VAL A 119 -5.44 -17.19 13.78
C VAL A 119 -6.54 -18.17 13.35
N ASP A 120 -6.51 -18.57 12.08
CA ASP A 120 -7.52 -19.42 11.45
C ASP A 120 -6.96 -20.82 11.15
N PRO A 121 -7.52 -21.90 11.72
CA PRO A 121 -7.07 -23.25 11.43
C PRO A 121 -7.53 -23.71 10.04
N VAL A 122 -6.63 -24.33 9.28
CA VAL A 122 -6.88 -24.92 7.96
C VAL A 122 -6.61 -26.42 7.99
N MET A 123 -7.52 -27.22 7.43
CA MET A 123 -7.41 -28.69 7.44
C MET A 123 -6.09 -29.17 6.84
N ARG A 124 -5.43 -30.13 7.51
CA ARG A 124 -4.11 -30.66 7.08
C ARG A 124 -4.09 -31.15 5.62
N LYS A 125 -5.23 -31.63 5.09
CA LYS A 125 -5.37 -32.09 3.69
C LYS A 125 -4.99 -31.03 2.65
N TYR A 126 -5.11 -29.74 2.97
CA TYR A 126 -4.79 -28.64 2.05
C TYR A 126 -3.32 -28.23 2.05
N TRP A 127 -2.50 -28.79 2.95
CA TRP A 127 -1.06 -28.53 3.05
C TRP A 127 -0.30 -29.60 2.25
N ASN A 128 -0.21 -29.40 0.94
CA ASN A 128 0.44 -30.32 0.00
C ASN A 128 1.35 -29.53 -0.96
N ASP A 129 2.57 -29.99 -1.14
CA ASP A 129 3.59 -29.37 -1.98
C ASP A 129 3.29 -29.55 -3.48
N ASP A 130 2.84 -30.72 -3.92
CA ASP A 130 2.48 -30.97 -5.33
C ASP A 130 1.35 -30.04 -5.78
N ALA A 131 0.33 -29.91 -4.92
CA ALA A 131 -0.79 -29.00 -5.16
C ALA A 131 -0.32 -27.54 -5.14
N GLY A 132 0.58 -27.19 -4.23
CA GLY A 132 1.19 -25.86 -4.15
C GLY A 132 1.96 -25.52 -5.42
N LEU A 133 2.77 -26.44 -5.94
CA LEU A 133 3.55 -26.24 -7.16
C LEU A 133 2.64 -26.11 -8.38
N ALA A 134 1.54 -26.88 -8.44
CA ALA A 134 0.53 -26.74 -9.48
C ALA A 134 -0.13 -25.35 -9.46
N PHE A 135 -0.52 -24.86 -8.27
CA PHE A 135 -1.05 -23.50 -8.11
C PHE A 135 -0.05 -22.43 -8.51
N VAL A 136 1.20 -22.54 -8.07
CA VAL A 136 2.26 -21.59 -8.43
C VAL A 136 2.46 -21.58 -9.95
N ASN A 137 2.57 -22.74 -10.59
CA ASN A 137 2.70 -22.83 -12.05
C ASN A 137 1.52 -22.24 -12.81
N GLN A 138 0.30 -22.40 -12.31
CA GLN A 138 -0.90 -21.86 -12.96
C GLN A 138 -1.01 -20.33 -12.81
N LEU A 139 -0.63 -19.80 -11.65
CA LEU A 139 -0.93 -18.42 -11.26
C LEU A 139 0.23 -17.44 -11.48
N ILE A 140 1.48 -17.92 -11.51
CA ILE A 140 2.66 -17.07 -11.69
C ILE A 140 2.62 -16.38 -13.06
N VAL A 141 2.88 -15.08 -13.06
CA VAL A 141 3.00 -14.27 -14.29
C VAL A 141 4.06 -14.84 -15.23
N ASP A 142 3.76 -14.81 -16.53
CA ASP A 142 4.69 -15.21 -17.59
C ASP A 142 5.69 -14.08 -17.86
N ASP A 143 6.83 -14.15 -17.18
CA ASP A 143 7.94 -13.19 -17.31
C ASP A 143 9.30 -13.90 -17.24
N ASP A 144 10.38 -13.17 -17.54
CA ASP A 144 11.75 -13.73 -17.58
C ASP A 144 12.19 -14.33 -16.23
N GLU A 145 11.60 -13.88 -15.12
CA GLU A 145 11.89 -14.33 -13.75
C GLU A 145 11.13 -15.60 -13.35
N ARG A 146 10.12 -16.00 -14.13
CA ARG A 146 9.33 -17.22 -13.89
C ARG A 146 10.20 -18.48 -13.73
N PRO A 147 11.10 -18.83 -14.66
CA PRO A 147 11.92 -20.04 -14.53
C PRO A 147 12.83 -19.99 -13.29
N ALA A 148 13.42 -18.83 -12.99
CA ALA A 148 14.28 -18.66 -11.81
C ALA A 148 13.48 -18.91 -10.51
N THR A 149 12.28 -18.35 -10.43
CA THR A 149 11.40 -18.52 -9.27
C THR A 149 10.94 -19.97 -9.13
N LEU A 150 10.57 -20.64 -10.22
CA LEU A 150 10.14 -22.04 -10.20
C LEU A 150 11.26 -22.97 -9.75
N VAL A 151 12.49 -22.77 -10.23
CA VAL A 151 13.66 -23.56 -9.79
C VAL A 151 13.97 -23.33 -8.31
N ALA A 152 13.85 -22.09 -7.84
CA ALA A 152 14.11 -21.77 -6.44
C ALA A 152 13.07 -22.39 -5.51
N VAL A 153 11.79 -22.36 -5.90
CA VAL A 153 10.67 -22.84 -5.10
C VAL A 153 10.52 -24.37 -5.17
N SER A 154 10.91 -25.03 -6.28
CA SER A 154 10.72 -26.48 -6.45
C SER A 154 11.43 -27.35 -5.40
N SER A 155 12.49 -26.82 -4.78
CA SER A 155 13.25 -27.50 -3.71
C SER A 155 12.68 -27.27 -2.30
N ARG A 156 11.64 -26.42 -2.16
CA ARG A 156 11.17 -25.85 -0.89
C ARG A 156 9.79 -26.38 -0.51
N TYR A 157 9.78 -27.58 0.07
CA TYR A 157 8.57 -28.30 0.48
C TYR A 157 7.62 -27.47 1.38
N TYR A 158 8.17 -26.80 2.41
CA TYR A 158 7.35 -26.13 3.41
C TYR A 158 6.71 -24.85 2.87
N ALA A 159 7.43 -24.09 2.04
CA ALA A 159 6.88 -22.90 1.38
C ALA A 159 5.77 -23.26 0.38
N LEU A 160 5.96 -24.33 -0.41
CA LEU A 160 4.95 -24.82 -1.36
C LEU A 160 3.69 -25.33 -0.65
N SER A 161 3.87 -26.08 0.43
CA SER A 161 2.76 -26.58 1.24
C SER A 161 1.95 -25.43 1.87
N ALA A 162 2.63 -24.38 2.34
CA ALA A 162 1.98 -23.17 2.84
C ALA A 162 1.23 -22.42 1.73
N ALA A 163 1.79 -22.33 0.53
CA ALA A 163 1.14 -21.71 -0.63
C ALA A 163 -0.17 -22.43 -1.00
N SER A 164 -0.18 -23.77 -1.01
CA SER A 164 -1.39 -24.56 -1.27
C SER A 164 -2.51 -24.23 -0.29
N ALA A 165 -2.20 -24.20 1.01
CA ALA A 165 -3.18 -23.89 2.04
C ALA A 165 -3.72 -22.45 1.90
N LEU A 166 -2.83 -21.49 1.59
CA LEU A 166 -3.17 -20.09 1.38
C LEU A 166 -4.15 -19.91 0.20
N PHE A 167 -3.86 -20.51 -0.96
CA PHE A 167 -4.73 -20.40 -2.13
C PHE A 167 -6.08 -21.11 -1.91
N LYS A 168 -6.08 -22.28 -1.27
CA LYS A 168 -7.34 -22.98 -0.93
C LYS A 168 -8.20 -22.20 0.06
N TYR A 169 -7.58 -21.54 1.03
CA TYR A 169 -8.28 -20.64 1.94
C TYR A 169 -8.85 -19.42 1.21
N ALA A 170 -8.08 -18.81 0.31
CA ALA A 170 -8.52 -17.68 -0.51
C ALA A 170 -9.72 -18.04 -1.40
N GLU A 171 -9.72 -19.22 -2.02
CA GLU A 171 -10.84 -19.72 -2.83
C GLU A 171 -12.10 -19.98 -1.99
N SER A 172 -11.96 -20.58 -0.81
CA SER A 172 -13.08 -21.09 -0.02
C SER A 172 -13.71 -20.06 0.92
N LYS A 173 -12.90 -19.36 1.73
CA LYS A 173 -13.38 -18.38 2.70
C LYS A 173 -13.48 -16.97 2.12
N LEU A 174 -12.50 -16.56 1.29
CA LEU A 174 -12.47 -15.20 0.74
C LEU A 174 -13.22 -15.09 -0.60
N ASN A 175 -13.65 -16.20 -1.21
CA ASN A 175 -14.29 -16.25 -2.53
C ASN A 175 -13.46 -15.56 -3.64
N LEU A 176 -12.13 -15.58 -3.50
CA LEU A 176 -11.21 -14.99 -4.47
C LEU A 176 -10.76 -16.07 -5.45
N ARG A 177 -10.92 -15.81 -6.75
CA ARG A 177 -10.28 -16.58 -7.82
C ARG A 177 -9.34 -15.67 -8.59
N PHE A 178 -8.19 -16.22 -8.95
CA PHE A 178 -7.16 -15.52 -9.69
C PHE A 178 -7.15 -16.03 -11.13
N ALA A 179 -7.02 -15.12 -12.09
CA ALA A 179 -6.79 -15.51 -13.47
C ALA A 179 -5.45 -16.25 -13.58
N ALA A 180 -5.32 -17.17 -14.55
CA ALA A 180 -4.04 -17.79 -14.85
C ALA A 180 -3.01 -16.70 -15.25
N SER A 181 -1.74 -16.94 -14.93
CA SER A 181 -0.62 -16.02 -15.24
C SER A 181 -0.78 -14.58 -14.76
N SER A 182 -1.49 -14.34 -13.64
CA SER A 182 -1.85 -12.99 -13.18
C SER A 182 -1.18 -12.53 -11.88
N LEU A 183 -0.68 -13.46 -11.06
CA LEU A 183 -0.10 -13.13 -9.75
C LEU A 183 1.42 -13.01 -9.81
N LEU A 184 1.93 -11.95 -9.19
CA LEU A 184 3.36 -11.81 -8.93
C LEU A 184 3.74 -12.70 -7.73
N ILE A 185 4.27 -13.88 -8.02
CA ILE A 185 4.79 -14.82 -7.02
C ILE A 185 6.30 -14.69 -7.00
N GLN A 186 6.87 -14.35 -5.85
CA GLN A 186 8.31 -14.17 -5.67
C GLN A 186 8.79 -15.05 -4.51
N HIS A 187 9.98 -15.63 -4.67
CA HIS A 187 10.68 -16.24 -3.55
C HIS A 187 11.50 -15.17 -2.83
N ALA A 188 11.15 -14.86 -1.59
CA ALA A 188 11.98 -13.99 -0.77
C ALA A 188 13.02 -14.84 -0.02
N GLN A 189 14.29 -14.51 -0.24
CA GLN A 189 15.39 -15.07 0.53
C GLN A 189 15.51 -14.29 1.85
N ALA A 190 15.70 -15.01 2.95
CA ALA A 190 15.97 -14.39 4.25
C ALA A 190 17.43 -13.90 4.36
N GLU A 191 18.29 -14.30 3.43
CA GLU A 191 19.68 -13.87 3.31
C GLU A 191 19.77 -12.68 2.35
N GLY A 192 20.63 -11.70 2.66
CA GLY A 192 20.81 -10.49 1.82
C GLY A 192 20.15 -9.21 2.36
N SER A 193 19.43 -9.30 3.48
CA SER A 193 18.91 -8.14 4.22
C SER A 193 19.34 -8.17 5.69
N MET A 194 19.48 -6.98 6.28
CA MET A 194 19.84 -6.82 7.68
C MET A 194 18.63 -7.14 8.56
N MET A 195 18.83 -8.03 9.53
CA MET A 195 17.79 -8.38 10.48
C MET A 195 17.64 -7.28 11.53
N ILE A 196 16.46 -6.67 11.58
CA ILE A 196 16.09 -5.70 12.61
C ILE A 196 14.96 -6.31 13.42
N ASP A 197 15.21 -6.59 14.70
CA ASP A 197 14.18 -7.15 15.56
C ASP A 197 13.04 -6.14 15.79
N PRO A 198 11.82 -6.61 16.06
CA PRO A 198 10.66 -5.73 16.22
C PRO A 198 10.80 -4.72 17.36
N GLU A 199 11.43 -5.12 18.47
CA GLU A 199 11.72 -4.22 19.59
C GLU A 199 12.66 -3.11 19.12
N THR A 200 13.70 -3.43 18.35
CA THR A 200 14.59 -2.42 17.75
C THR A 200 13.90 -1.49 16.79
N ALA A 201 13.05 -2.02 15.90
CA ALA A 201 12.28 -1.19 14.98
C ALA A 201 11.38 -0.18 15.73
N ARG A 202 10.83 -0.59 16.88
CA ARG A 202 10.04 0.27 17.79
C ARG A 202 10.92 1.26 18.55
N ASN A 203 12.04 0.79 19.12
CA ASN A 203 12.98 1.57 19.91
C ASN A 203 13.66 2.68 19.11
N LEU A 204 13.97 2.41 17.83
CA LEU A 204 14.50 3.39 16.88
C LEU A 204 13.40 4.21 16.20
N GLU A 205 12.12 3.91 16.47
CA GLU A 205 10.95 4.56 15.87
C GLU A 205 11.02 4.58 14.32
N LEU A 206 11.51 3.49 13.71
CA LEU A 206 11.80 3.44 12.27
C LEU A 206 10.57 3.71 11.40
N VAL A 207 9.40 3.25 11.86
CA VAL A 207 8.22 3.09 11.01
C VAL A 207 6.92 3.52 11.71
N GLY A 208 7.02 3.92 12.97
CA GLY A 208 5.93 4.41 13.81
C GLY A 208 6.53 5.16 14.99
N SER A 209 6.19 6.43 15.14
CA SER A 209 6.52 7.14 16.37
C SER A 209 5.33 7.08 17.33
N ILE A 210 5.57 6.46 18.49
CA ILE A 210 4.64 6.46 19.63
C ILE A 210 4.37 7.91 20.10
N SER A 211 5.35 8.80 19.94
CA SER A 211 5.30 10.19 20.41
C SER A 211 4.73 11.17 19.39
N PHE A 212 4.93 10.94 18.08
CA PHE A 212 4.55 11.88 17.02
C PHE A 212 3.22 11.58 16.31
N ALA A 213 2.48 10.55 16.73
CA ALA A 213 1.14 10.24 16.21
C ALA A 213 0.16 11.43 16.28
N CYS A 214 0.39 12.38 17.20
CA CYS A 214 -0.43 13.59 17.38
C CYS A 214 -0.15 14.69 16.34
N LEU A 215 0.97 14.64 15.59
CA LEU A 215 1.44 15.74 14.72
C LEU A 215 1.23 15.52 13.22
N GLY A 216 0.63 14.40 12.79
CA GLY A 216 0.19 14.19 11.41
C GLY A 216 1.29 14.18 10.33
N LYS A 217 2.56 14.00 10.72
CA LYS A 217 3.71 13.91 9.80
C LYS A 217 3.98 12.45 9.40
N PRO A 218 4.51 12.19 8.18
CA PRO A 218 4.76 10.83 7.72
C PRO A 218 5.68 10.08 8.68
N SER A 219 5.33 8.82 8.92
CA SER A 219 5.92 7.91 9.92
C SER A 219 7.42 7.63 9.74
N LEU A 220 7.98 8.05 8.60
CA LEU A 220 9.36 7.81 8.22
C LEU A 220 9.95 9.13 7.72
N LEU A 221 11.02 9.57 8.37
CA LEU A 221 11.72 10.82 8.10
C LEU A 221 12.09 11.03 6.62
N LEU A 222 12.45 9.95 5.94
CA LEU A 222 12.91 9.95 4.55
C LEU A 222 11.78 9.92 3.54
N ASN A 223 10.51 9.94 3.98
CA ASN A 223 9.38 9.77 3.08
C ASN A 223 8.90 11.11 2.48
N HIS A 224 9.51 11.47 1.35
CA HIS A 224 9.08 12.51 0.41
C HIS A 224 8.55 11.90 -0.90
N THR A 225 8.20 10.61 -0.90
CA THR A 225 7.72 9.90 -2.09
C THR A 225 6.38 10.45 -2.56
N TYR A 226 6.16 10.48 -3.87
CA TYR A 226 4.89 10.92 -4.46
C TYR A 226 3.88 9.78 -4.57
N THR A 227 4.34 8.54 -4.71
CA THR A 227 3.50 7.38 -4.97
C THR A 227 3.37 6.51 -3.73
N ALA A 228 2.19 5.91 -3.54
CA ALA A 228 1.98 4.96 -2.44
C ALA A 228 2.90 3.72 -2.54
N MET A 229 3.28 3.32 -3.76
CA MET A 229 4.22 2.22 -3.98
C MET A 229 5.64 2.57 -3.54
N GLY A 230 6.12 3.78 -3.83
CA GLY A 230 7.41 4.27 -3.35
C GLY A 230 7.46 4.33 -1.83
N ALA A 231 6.41 4.84 -1.19
CA ALA A 231 6.29 4.87 0.27
C ALA A 231 6.36 3.46 0.90
N ARG A 232 5.69 2.47 0.28
CA ARG A 232 5.72 1.07 0.75
C ARG A 232 7.10 0.44 0.57
N LEU A 233 7.73 0.65 -0.58
CA LEU A 233 9.07 0.13 -0.86
C LEU A 233 10.10 0.73 0.09
N LEU A 234 10.03 2.04 0.30
CA LEU A 234 10.88 2.76 1.24
C LEU A 234 10.74 2.20 2.67
N ARG A 235 9.51 1.94 3.12
CA ARG A 235 9.26 1.31 4.42
C ARG A 235 9.88 -0.10 4.50
N ALA A 236 9.69 -0.92 3.46
CA ALA A 236 10.26 -2.26 3.41
C ALA A 236 11.80 -2.23 3.50
N ASN A 237 12.44 -1.34 2.74
CA ASN A 237 13.90 -1.17 2.77
C ASN A 237 14.43 -0.64 4.11
N VAL A 238 13.66 0.16 4.85
CA VAL A 238 14.07 0.63 6.18
C VAL A 238 13.96 -0.46 7.24
N LEU A 239 12.98 -1.35 7.13
CA LEU A 239 12.81 -2.47 8.07
C LEU A 239 13.75 -3.65 7.76
N ALA A 240 14.13 -3.81 6.50
CA ALA A 240 15.08 -4.81 6.04
C ALA A 240 16.08 -4.20 5.05
N PRO A 241 17.07 -3.42 5.52
CA PRO A 241 18.09 -2.82 4.67
C PRO A 241 18.94 -3.85 3.93
N ILE A 242 19.49 -3.46 2.78
CA ILE A 242 20.29 -4.34 1.93
C ILE A 242 21.65 -4.57 2.58
N THR A 243 22.18 -5.81 2.53
CA THR A 243 23.54 -6.13 3.04
C THR A 243 24.60 -6.23 1.94
N GLU A 244 24.19 -6.35 0.68
CA GLU A 244 25.10 -6.44 -0.45
C GLU A 244 25.66 -5.05 -0.84
N GLN A 245 26.98 -4.88 -0.70
CA GLN A 245 27.67 -3.60 -0.97
C GLN A 245 27.43 -3.07 -2.39
N SER A 246 27.51 -3.93 -3.41
CA SER A 246 27.33 -3.55 -4.82
C SER A 246 25.95 -2.92 -5.07
N SER A 247 24.92 -3.45 -4.42
CA SER A 247 23.53 -2.99 -4.49
C SER A 247 23.35 -1.66 -3.74
N ILE A 248 24.00 -1.48 -2.59
CA ILE A 248 23.97 -0.22 -1.84
C ILE A 248 24.69 0.89 -2.63
N GLU A 249 25.88 0.60 -3.17
CA GLU A 249 26.65 1.54 -4.00
C GLU A 249 25.87 1.94 -5.26
N ALA A 250 25.17 1.00 -5.90
CA ALA A 250 24.31 1.30 -7.03
C ALA A 250 23.18 2.29 -6.68
N CYS A 251 22.59 2.20 -5.48
CA CYS A 251 21.61 3.17 -4.98
C CYS A 251 22.26 4.54 -4.73
N LEU A 252 23.43 4.57 -4.07
CA LEU A 252 24.17 5.80 -3.78
C LEU A 252 24.59 6.54 -5.05
N ASP A 253 25.00 5.83 -6.10
CA ASP A 253 25.35 6.41 -7.39
C ASP A 253 24.16 7.10 -8.07
N VAL A 254 22.94 6.56 -7.89
CA VAL A 254 21.72 7.22 -8.40
C VAL A 254 21.41 8.48 -7.61
N VAL A 255 21.50 8.41 -6.28
CA VAL A 255 21.27 9.56 -5.40
C VAL A 255 22.26 10.67 -5.73
N GLU A 256 23.54 10.34 -5.89
CA GLU A 256 24.57 11.31 -6.29
C GLU A 256 24.29 11.92 -7.68
N GLU A 257 23.93 11.09 -8.67
CA GLU A 257 23.62 11.58 -10.02
C GLU A 257 22.42 12.55 -10.03
N LEU A 258 21.42 12.32 -9.18
CA LEU A 258 20.26 13.20 -9.02
C LEU A 258 20.62 14.51 -8.30
N ILE A 259 21.49 14.45 -7.30
CA ILE A 259 21.98 15.65 -6.58
C ILE A 259 22.82 16.53 -7.50
N GLN A 260 23.70 15.94 -8.31
CA GLN A 260 24.57 16.69 -9.23
C GLN A 260 23.80 17.30 -10.42
N ASN A 261 22.71 16.67 -10.88
CA ASN A 261 21.95 17.10 -12.05
C ASN A 261 20.55 17.63 -11.68
N GLY A 262 20.47 18.90 -11.27
CA GLY A 262 19.21 19.55 -10.88
C GLY A 262 18.09 19.48 -11.94
N ASN A 263 18.43 19.61 -13.23
CA ASN A 263 17.44 19.48 -14.32
C ASN A 263 16.78 18.09 -14.34
N ARG A 264 17.56 17.02 -14.12
CA ARG A 264 17.03 15.65 -14.09
C ARG A 264 16.17 15.45 -12.85
N PHE A 265 16.62 15.95 -11.71
CA PHE A 265 15.87 15.92 -10.46
C PHE A 265 14.47 16.53 -10.62
N ASP A 266 14.35 17.69 -11.27
CA ASP A 266 13.06 18.35 -11.52
C ASP A 266 12.22 17.63 -12.60
N ASN A 267 12.85 17.08 -13.63
CA ASN A 267 12.13 16.30 -14.65
C ASN A 267 11.51 15.03 -14.05
N VAL A 268 12.26 14.29 -13.22
CA VAL A 268 11.77 13.12 -12.50
C VAL A 268 10.65 13.51 -11.53
N LYS A 269 10.83 14.60 -10.78
CA LYS A 269 9.80 15.16 -9.89
C LYS A 269 8.49 15.44 -10.62
N ASN A 270 8.55 16.09 -11.78
CA ASN A 270 7.36 16.44 -12.56
C ASN A 270 6.68 15.19 -13.14
N ALA A 271 7.45 14.19 -13.57
CA ALA A 271 6.92 12.90 -14.00
C ALA A 271 6.23 12.16 -12.85
N LEU A 272 6.86 12.06 -11.67
CA LEU A 272 6.28 11.39 -10.50
C LEU A 272 5.02 12.10 -9.98
N LYS A 273 4.97 13.44 -10.02
CA LYS A 273 3.76 14.21 -9.67
C LYS A 273 2.54 13.82 -10.50
N SER A 274 2.74 13.50 -11.78
CA SER A 274 1.65 13.04 -12.66
C SER A 274 1.09 11.67 -12.24
N LEU A 275 1.88 10.88 -11.51
CA LEU A 275 1.55 9.52 -11.04
C LEU A 275 1.07 9.45 -9.58
N HIS A 276 1.10 10.57 -8.82
CA HIS A 276 0.83 10.62 -7.38
C HIS A 276 -0.48 9.92 -6.95
N ASN A 277 -1.54 10.03 -7.76
CA ASN A 277 -2.85 9.46 -7.42
C ASN A 277 -3.07 8.02 -7.94
N MET A 278 -2.02 7.36 -8.44
CA MET A 278 -2.13 6.13 -9.20
C MET A 278 -1.36 5.01 -8.51
N ASP A 279 -2.07 4.08 -7.88
CA ASP A 279 -1.45 2.89 -7.30
C ASP A 279 -1.53 1.72 -8.30
N PHE A 280 -0.43 1.50 -9.02
CA PHE A 280 -0.37 0.50 -10.09
C PHE A 280 -0.64 -0.88 -9.53
N ASN A 281 -0.05 -1.24 -8.39
CA ASN A 281 -0.23 -2.56 -7.80
C ASN A 281 -1.72 -2.82 -7.48
N LYS A 282 -2.43 -1.85 -6.88
CA LYS A 282 -3.87 -1.98 -6.60
C LYS A 282 -4.70 -2.08 -7.88
N LEU A 283 -4.34 -1.33 -8.92
CA LEU A 283 -5.02 -1.38 -10.22
C LEU A 283 -4.81 -2.74 -10.91
N ILE A 284 -3.56 -3.19 -11.02
CA ILE A 284 -3.19 -4.50 -11.58
C ILE A 284 -3.95 -5.61 -10.85
N CYS A 285 -4.03 -5.54 -9.52
CA CYS A 285 -4.81 -6.49 -8.73
C CYS A 285 -6.28 -6.49 -9.08
N SER A 286 -6.89 -5.31 -9.17
CA SER A 286 -8.30 -5.24 -9.48
C SER A 286 -8.62 -5.74 -10.89
N LEU A 287 -7.68 -5.61 -11.83
CA LEU A 287 -7.81 -6.15 -13.19
C LEU A 287 -7.62 -7.67 -13.23
N ALA A 288 -6.67 -8.20 -12.44
CA ALA A 288 -6.41 -9.64 -12.29
C ALA A 288 -7.48 -10.38 -11.47
N ALA A 289 -8.37 -9.64 -10.80
CA ALA A 289 -9.46 -10.20 -9.99
C ALA A 289 -10.54 -10.78 -10.89
N SER A 290 -10.68 -12.11 -10.90
CA SER A 290 -11.90 -12.73 -11.40
C SER A 290 -12.76 -13.11 -10.20
N GLU A 291 -13.90 -12.44 -10.03
CA GLU A 291 -14.87 -12.87 -9.02
C GLU A 291 -15.41 -14.26 -9.38
N ALA A 292 -15.58 -15.14 -8.38
CA ALA A 292 -16.07 -16.49 -8.59
C ALA A 292 -17.56 -16.57 -9.01
N ARG A 293 -18.29 -15.44 -9.01
CA ARG A 293 -19.69 -15.34 -9.43
C ARG A 293 -19.85 -14.22 -10.45
N GLU A 294 -20.46 -14.54 -11.59
CA GLU A 294 -20.77 -13.62 -12.69
C GLU A 294 -21.96 -12.69 -12.35
N THR A 295 -21.93 -11.99 -11.22
CA THR A 295 -22.92 -10.94 -10.96
C THR A 295 -22.46 -9.62 -11.56
N SER A 296 -22.77 -9.38 -12.84
CA SER A 296 -22.55 -8.07 -13.48
C SER A 296 -23.53 -7.04 -12.91
N THR A 297 -23.19 -6.47 -11.76
CA THR A 297 -23.91 -5.31 -11.22
C THR A 297 -23.33 -4.04 -11.84
N ALA A 298 -24.19 -3.06 -12.15
CA ALA A 298 -23.77 -1.78 -12.73
C ALA A 298 -22.72 -1.04 -11.87
N LYS A 299 -22.71 -1.28 -10.55
CA LYS A 299 -21.71 -0.72 -9.64
C LYS A 299 -20.30 -1.32 -9.87
N LEU A 300 -20.21 -2.63 -10.08
CA LEU A 300 -18.93 -3.30 -10.40
C LEU A 300 -18.46 -2.93 -11.81
N ALA A 301 -19.38 -2.88 -12.77
CA ALA A 301 -19.12 -2.39 -14.12
C ALA A 301 -18.54 -0.96 -14.10
N ALA A 302 -19.17 -0.04 -13.35
CA ALA A 302 -18.67 1.33 -13.20
C ALA A 302 -17.26 1.40 -12.57
N ALA A 303 -16.96 0.49 -11.62
CA ALA A 303 -15.64 0.42 -10.99
C ALA A 303 -14.57 -0.06 -11.98
N ARG A 304 -14.85 -1.12 -12.74
CA ARG A 304 -13.95 -1.65 -13.79
C ARG A 304 -13.67 -0.63 -14.89
N VAL A 305 -14.70 0.09 -15.35
CA VAL A 305 -14.54 1.20 -16.30
C VAL A 305 -13.59 2.28 -15.73
N ALA A 306 -13.78 2.68 -14.48
CA ALA A 306 -12.92 3.68 -13.85
C ALA A 306 -11.46 3.20 -13.67
N GLN A 307 -11.27 1.91 -13.39
CA GLN A 307 -9.94 1.29 -13.29
C GLN A 307 -9.24 1.27 -14.64
N MET A 308 -9.98 0.96 -15.72
CA MET A 308 -9.44 0.96 -17.07
C MET A 308 -9.02 2.37 -17.53
N LEU A 309 -9.82 3.39 -17.20
CA LEU A 309 -9.44 4.80 -17.41
C LEU A 309 -8.19 5.20 -16.59
N SER A 310 -8.03 4.62 -15.39
CA SER A 310 -6.82 4.83 -14.59
C SER A 310 -5.61 4.14 -15.21
N LEU A 311 -5.75 2.91 -15.74
CA LEU A 311 -4.69 2.23 -16.46
C LEU A 311 -4.23 3.03 -17.68
N ARG A 312 -5.17 3.58 -18.47
CA ARG A 312 -4.85 4.47 -19.60
C ARG A 312 -3.96 5.63 -19.20
N ASN A 313 -4.32 6.31 -18.11
CA ASN A 313 -3.56 7.46 -17.64
C ASN A 313 -2.15 7.05 -17.14
N ILE A 314 -2.00 5.86 -16.56
CA ILE A 314 -0.69 5.30 -16.19
C ILE A 314 0.17 5.12 -17.43
N VAL A 315 -0.35 4.38 -18.41
CA VAL A 315 0.42 3.98 -19.59
C VAL A 315 0.82 5.21 -20.42
N LYS A 316 -0.03 6.24 -20.47
CA LYS A 316 0.28 7.52 -21.12
C LYS A 316 1.41 8.31 -20.43
N ASN A 317 1.53 8.19 -19.11
CA ASN A 317 2.50 8.95 -18.31
C ASN A 317 3.85 8.24 -18.16
N ILE A 318 3.89 6.91 -18.31
CA ILE A 318 5.12 6.09 -18.27
C ILE A 318 6.21 6.62 -19.22
N PRO A 319 5.93 6.92 -20.51
CA PRO A 319 6.94 7.44 -21.43
C PRO A 319 7.54 8.79 -21.01
N VAL A 320 6.79 9.61 -20.25
CA VAL A 320 7.29 10.89 -19.72
C VAL A 320 8.40 10.63 -18.69
N LEU A 321 8.25 9.61 -17.85
CA LEU A 321 9.28 9.19 -16.91
C LEU A 321 10.49 8.60 -17.64
N ALA A 322 10.29 7.76 -18.66
CA ALA A 322 11.38 7.22 -19.47
C ALA A 322 12.23 8.32 -20.13
N LYS A 323 11.58 9.37 -20.66
CA LYS A 323 12.27 10.56 -21.21
C LYS A 323 13.09 11.30 -20.14
N ALA A 324 12.57 11.44 -18.93
CA ALA A 324 13.30 12.07 -17.82
C ALA A 324 14.56 11.30 -17.40
N LEU A 325 14.55 9.96 -17.56
CA LEU A 325 15.67 9.08 -17.23
C LEU A 325 16.66 8.87 -18.40
N THR A 326 16.33 9.35 -19.60
CA THR A 326 17.19 9.18 -20.77
C THR A 326 18.53 9.91 -20.57
N GLY A 327 19.64 9.25 -20.91
CA GLY A 327 20.99 9.81 -20.75
C GLY A 327 21.58 9.68 -19.34
N SER A 328 21.01 8.83 -18.48
CA SER A 328 21.55 8.56 -17.14
C SER A 328 22.83 7.72 -17.17
N ARG A 329 23.78 8.06 -16.29
CA ARG A 329 25.08 7.40 -16.18
C ARG A 329 25.02 6.19 -15.26
N SER A 330 24.27 6.25 -14.18
CA SER A 330 24.20 5.20 -13.17
C SER A 330 23.59 3.91 -13.71
N ARG A 331 24.20 2.77 -13.38
CA ARG A 331 23.79 1.44 -13.87
C ARG A 331 22.34 1.12 -13.51
N LEU A 332 21.94 1.43 -12.28
CA LEU A 332 20.59 1.18 -11.78
C LEU A 332 19.52 1.98 -12.55
N LEU A 333 19.77 3.27 -12.86
CA LEU A 333 18.85 4.06 -13.68
C LEU A 333 18.71 3.53 -15.11
N ARG A 334 19.77 2.93 -15.69
CA ARG A 334 19.67 2.30 -17.01
C ARG A 334 18.85 1.02 -16.98
N ILE A 335 18.98 0.21 -15.92
CA ILE A 335 18.15 -0.98 -15.72
C ILE A 335 16.68 -0.56 -15.57
N ILE A 336 16.40 0.45 -14.74
CA ILE A 336 15.06 1.02 -14.58
C ILE A 336 14.52 1.55 -15.91
N LEU A 337 15.34 2.23 -16.71
CA LEU A 337 14.93 2.72 -18.03
C LEU A 337 14.54 1.55 -18.96
N ASP A 338 15.26 0.44 -18.93
CA ASP A 338 14.96 -0.76 -19.71
C ASP A 338 13.63 -1.41 -19.26
N MET A 339 13.40 -1.52 -17.93
CA MET A 339 12.13 -2.01 -17.37
C MET A 339 10.92 -1.17 -17.80
N ILE A 340 11.09 0.15 -17.92
CA ILE A 340 10.01 1.09 -18.29
C ILE A 340 9.86 1.21 -19.81
N SER A 341 10.89 0.88 -20.59
CA SER A 341 10.91 0.98 -22.06
C SER A 341 10.49 -0.32 -22.76
N ASP A 342 9.90 -1.26 -22.02
CA ASP A 342 9.45 -2.55 -22.55
C ASP A 342 8.39 -2.36 -23.66
N LYS A 343 8.62 -2.99 -24.82
CA LYS A 343 7.71 -2.98 -25.99
C LYS A 343 6.30 -3.48 -25.63
N ARG A 344 6.19 -4.35 -24.62
CA ARG A 344 4.92 -4.84 -24.08
C ARG A 344 4.04 -3.71 -23.54
N LEU A 345 4.62 -2.66 -22.94
CA LEU A 345 3.87 -1.50 -22.46
C LEU A 345 3.30 -0.68 -23.62
N SER A 346 4.05 -0.52 -24.72
CA SER A 346 3.55 0.14 -25.93
C SER A 346 2.39 -0.63 -26.56
N ARG A 347 2.39 -1.97 -26.47
CA ARG A 347 1.24 -2.78 -26.92
C ARG A 347 -0.01 -2.52 -26.07
N ILE A 348 0.15 -2.43 -24.74
CA ILE A 348 -0.95 -2.07 -23.84
C ILE A 348 -1.46 -0.67 -24.16
N GLU A 349 -0.57 0.29 -24.42
CA GLU A 349 -0.94 1.65 -24.82
C GLU A 349 -1.79 1.64 -26.09
N GLN A 350 -1.36 0.89 -27.12
CA GLN A 350 -2.10 0.76 -28.37
C GLN A 350 -3.50 0.20 -28.14
N LEU A 351 -3.63 -0.95 -27.46
CA LEU A 351 -4.92 -1.59 -27.17
C LEU A 351 -5.86 -0.65 -26.42
N VAL A 352 -5.34 0.06 -25.43
CA VAL A 352 -6.11 1.01 -24.63
C VAL A 352 -6.49 2.25 -25.45
N SER A 353 -5.58 2.73 -26.31
CA SER A 353 -5.84 3.88 -27.19
C SER A 353 -6.83 3.56 -28.31
N GLU A 354 -6.88 2.32 -28.80
CA GLU A 354 -7.82 1.88 -29.83
C GLU A 354 -9.24 1.75 -29.28
N THR A 355 -9.38 1.38 -28.02
CA THR A 355 -10.67 1.09 -27.37
C THR A 355 -11.25 2.26 -26.58
N LEU A 356 -10.43 3.08 -25.93
CA LEU A 356 -10.90 4.16 -25.05
C LEU A 356 -10.77 5.56 -25.69
N ASN A 357 -11.70 6.45 -25.38
CA ASN A 357 -11.62 7.86 -25.77
C ASN A 357 -10.44 8.58 -25.09
N GLU A 358 -9.99 9.70 -25.64
CA GLU A 358 -8.87 10.48 -25.06
C GLU A 358 -9.30 11.52 -24.01
N GLU A 359 -10.59 11.83 -23.92
CA GLU A 359 -11.05 12.96 -23.10
C GLU A 359 -10.72 12.81 -21.60
N GLU A 360 -10.33 13.94 -21.02
CA GLU A 360 -9.85 14.07 -19.64
C GLU A 360 -10.98 13.74 -18.65
N ALA A 361 -10.88 12.57 -18.03
CA ALA A 361 -11.68 12.21 -16.86
C ALA A 361 -11.20 12.99 -15.62
N SER A 362 -11.40 14.31 -15.60
CA SER A 362 -11.02 15.17 -14.47
C SER A 362 -12.23 15.74 -13.72
N ALA A 363 -13.32 14.97 -13.67
CA ALA A 363 -14.40 15.22 -12.75
C ALA A 363 -14.40 14.17 -11.63
N LYS A 364 -13.97 14.57 -10.43
CA LYS A 364 -13.93 13.66 -9.26
C LYS A 364 -15.33 13.36 -8.69
N ARG A 365 -16.36 14.18 -9.00
CA ARG A 365 -17.73 14.03 -8.49
C ARG A 365 -18.78 14.62 -9.44
N GLY A 366 -20.01 14.14 -9.29
CA GLY A 366 -21.19 14.65 -10.00
C GLY A 366 -21.39 14.03 -11.38
N LEU A 367 -22.27 14.65 -12.17
CA LEU A 367 -22.68 14.16 -13.49
C LEU A 367 -21.50 13.96 -14.45
N ASN A 368 -20.48 14.83 -14.39
CA ASN A 368 -19.31 14.73 -15.25
C ASN A 368 -18.48 13.45 -14.99
N ALA A 369 -18.45 12.96 -13.75
CA ALA A 369 -17.78 11.70 -13.40
C ALA A 369 -18.53 10.49 -13.97
N VAL A 370 -19.87 10.57 -13.99
CA VAL A 370 -20.74 9.54 -14.58
C VAL A 370 -20.60 9.55 -16.10
N ASN A 371 -20.64 10.74 -16.72
CA ASN A 371 -20.44 10.91 -18.16
C ASN A 371 -19.08 10.37 -18.62
N ALA A 372 -18.01 10.64 -17.87
CA ALA A 372 -16.69 10.09 -18.19
C ALA A 372 -16.67 8.56 -18.24
N ARG A 373 -17.51 7.87 -17.45
CA ARG A 373 -17.65 6.41 -17.47
C ARG A 373 -18.52 5.94 -18.64
N VAL A 374 -19.62 6.62 -18.89
CA VAL A 374 -20.55 6.31 -20.00
C VAL A 374 -19.85 6.42 -21.36
N TYR A 375 -19.04 7.47 -21.54
CA TYR A 375 -18.31 7.75 -22.78
C TYR A 375 -16.85 7.26 -22.75
N ALA A 376 -16.53 6.31 -21.86
CA ALA A 376 -15.16 5.79 -21.72
C ALA A 376 -14.68 5.08 -23.00
N VAL A 377 -15.51 4.20 -23.56
CA VAL A 377 -15.21 3.47 -24.81
C VAL A 377 -15.41 4.40 -26.03
N LYS A 378 -14.57 4.28 -27.06
CA LYS A 378 -14.69 5.07 -28.30
C LYS A 378 -16.07 4.92 -28.95
N ALA A 379 -16.52 5.97 -29.62
CA ALA A 379 -17.72 5.92 -30.45
C ALA A 379 -17.50 4.99 -31.65
N ASN A 380 -18.58 4.38 -32.16
CA ASN A 380 -18.57 3.42 -33.27
C ASN A 380 -17.83 2.11 -33.01
N TYR A 381 -17.40 1.84 -31.77
CA TYR A 381 -16.80 0.53 -31.42
C TYR A 381 -17.88 -0.56 -31.39
N ASN A 382 -19.03 -0.26 -30.80
CA ASN A 382 -20.18 -1.16 -30.77
C ASN A 382 -21.48 -0.38 -30.98
N ARG A 383 -22.21 -0.70 -32.05
CA ARG A 383 -23.47 -0.03 -32.42
C ARG A 383 -24.53 -0.11 -31.31
N LEU A 384 -24.60 -1.23 -30.57
CA LEU A 384 -25.55 -1.40 -29.48
C LEU A 384 -25.23 -0.48 -28.30
N LEU A 385 -23.94 -0.29 -28.00
CA LEU A 385 -23.50 0.64 -26.96
C LEU A 385 -23.85 2.08 -27.34
N ASP A 386 -23.70 2.45 -28.61
CA ASP A 386 -24.02 3.80 -29.07
C ASP A 386 -25.53 4.07 -29.01
N VAL A 387 -26.39 3.10 -29.32
CA VAL A 387 -27.85 3.20 -29.11
C VAL A 387 -28.21 3.38 -27.63
N ALA A 388 -27.56 2.63 -26.74
CA ALA A 388 -27.77 2.78 -25.30
C ALA A 388 -27.33 4.18 -24.80
N ARG A 389 -26.23 4.72 -25.33
CA ARG A 389 -25.76 6.08 -25.04
C ARG A 389 -26.71 7.16 -25.54
N GLU A 390 -27.30 6.99 -26.72
CA GLU A 390 -28.33 7.91 -27.23
C GLU A 390 -29.55 7.90 -26.30
N THR A 391 -30.00 6.73 -25.88
CA THR A 391 -31.10 6.57 -24.91
C THR A 391 -30.79 7.26 -23.58
N TYR A 392 -29.56 7.11 -23.06
CA TYR A 392 -29.13 7.81 -21.86
C TYR A 392 -29.13 9.34 -22.06
N LYS A 393 -28.61 9.82 -23.20
CA LYS A 393 -28.55 11.25 -23.53
C LYS A 393 -29.94 11.87 -23.66
N GLU A 394 -30.89 11.18 -24.28
CA GLU A 394 -32.28 11.59 -24.38
C GLU A 394 -32.94 11.68 -23.00
N ASN A 395 -32.78 10.66 -22.15
CA ASN A 395 -33.29 10.66 -20.77
C ASN A 395 -32.74 11.83 -19.93
N VAL A 396 -31.45 12.15 -20.10
CA VAL A 396 -30.85 13.32 -19.44
C VAL A 396 -31.45 14.62 -20.01
N GLY A 397 -31.60 14.73 -21.33
CA GLY A 397 -32.24 15.86 -22.00
C GLY A 397 -33.67 16.11 -21.52
N ASP A 398 -34.43 15.05 -21.33
CA ASP A 398 -35.80 15.08 -20.80
C ASP A 398 -35.88 15.66 -19.38
N ILE A 399 -34.91 15.32 -18.53
CA ILE A 399 -34.83 15.88 -17.16
C ILE A 399 -34.55 17.39 -17.22
N PHE A 400 -33.68 17.83 -18.13
CA PHE A 400 -33.43 19.25 -18.34
C PHE A 400 -34.65 19.98 -18.93
N ALA A 401 -35.40 19.34 -19.83
CA ALA A 401 -36.64 19.88 -20.37
C ALA A 401 -37.69 20.06 -19.26
N LEU A 402 -37.88 19.04 -18.41
CA LEU A 402 -38.77 19.10 -17.25
C LEU A 402 -38.41 20.23 -16.28
N ASN A 403 -37.11 20.47 -16.05
CA ASN A 403 -36.67 21.58 -15.20
C ASN A 403 -37.03 22.96 -15.80
N ARG A 404 -36.94 23.11 -17.13
CA ARG A 404 -37.33 24.36 -17.80
C ARG A 404 -38.84 24.57 -17.75
N GLU A 405 -39.62 23.51 -17.96
CA GLU A 405 -41.08 23.55 -17.91
C GLU A 405 -41.59 23.95 -16.52
N LEU A 406 -41.13 23.24 -15.47
CA LEU A 406 -41.53 23.55 -14.09
C LEU A 406 -40.98 24.89 -13.61
N GLY A 407 -39.78 25.29 -14.06
CA GLY A 407 -39.23 26.61 -13.79
C GLY A 407 -40.08 27.74 -14.38
N GLY A 408 -40.56 27.56 -15.62
CA GLY A 408 -41.43 28.53 -16.28
C GLY A 408 -42.86 28.56 -15.74
N GLN A 409 -43.43 27.41 -15.39
CA GLN A 409 -44.79 27.33 -14.83
C GLN A 409 -44.90 27.99 -13.45
N HIS A 410 -43.84 27.92 -12.64
CA HIS A 410 -43.84 28.43 -11.27
C HIS A 410 -43.05 29.74 -11.11
N ASP A 411 -42.44 30.27 -12.17
CA ASP A 411 -41.57 31.45 -12.15
C ASP A 411 -40.46 31.38 -11.07
N LEU A 412 -39.88 30.18 -10.90
CA LEU A 412 -38.84 29.90 -9.92
C LEU A 412 -37.52 29.53 -10.62
N PRO A 413 -36.36 30.08 -10.19
CA PRO A 413 -35.05 29.73 -10.74
C PRO A 413 -34.60 28.34 -10.23
N LEU A 414 -35.17 27.28 -10.79
CA LEU A 414 -34.85 25.89 -10.45
C LEU A 414 -33.51 25.49 -11.06
N SER A 415 -32.58 25.04 -10.21
CA SER A 415 -31.31 24.43 -10.63
C SER A 415 -31.31 22.92 -10.38
N LEU A 416 -30.63 22.15 -11.22
CA LEU A 416 -30.51 20.70 -11.05
C LEU A 416 -29.19 20.36 -10.36
N VAL A 417 -29.24 19.52 -9.33
CA VAL A 417 -28.07 18.97 -8.64
C VAL A 417 -28.12 17.46 -8.71
N TYR A 418 -27.04 16.85 -9.23
CA TYR A 418 -26.88 15.39 -9.27
C TYR A 418 -26.38 14.86 -7.92
N GLN A 419 -27.07 13.88 -7.37
CA GLN A 419 -26.72 13.14 -6.14
C GLN A 419 -26.67 11.62 -6.45
N ASP A 420 -26.27 10.80 -5.47
CA ASP A 420 -26.17 9.34 -5.64
C ASP A 420 -27.51 8.67 -5.99
N THR A 421 -28.63 9.32 -5.65
CA THR A 421 -30.00 8.88 -5.95
C THR A 421 -30.57 9.46 -7.26
N GLY A 422 -29.80 10.25 -8.00
CA GLY A 422 -30.21 10.90 -9.25
C GLY A 422 -30.29 12.43 -9.13
N PHE A 423 -31.02 13.07 -10.05
CA PHE A 423 -31.19 14.52 -10.05
C PHE A 423 -32.21 14.98 -9.01
N VAL A 424 -31.92 16.11 -8.36
CA VAL A 424 -32.79 16.78 -7.39
C VAL A 424 -32.87 18.26 -7.76
N PHE A 425 -34.04 18.88 -7.61
CA PHE A 425 -34.19 20.32 -7.78
C PHE A 425 -33.56 21.07 -6.61
N ALA A 426 -32.89 22.17 -6.90
CA ALA A 426 -32.24 23.03 -5.94
C ALA A 426 -32.68 24.49 -6.18
N LEU A 427 -33.11 25.15 -5.10
CA LEU A 427 -33.52 26.56 -5.09
C LEU A 427 -32.78 27.31 -3.97
N LYS A 428 -32.36 28.54 -4.21
CA LYS A 428 -31.76 29.38 -3.15
C LYS A 428 -32.84 29.79 -2.15
N LYS A 429 -32.48 29.90 -0.87
CA LYS A 429 -33.44 30.30 0.17
C LYS A 429 -33.98 31.72 0.00
N THR A 430 -33.22 32.59 -0.67
CA THR A 430 -33.57 34.00 -0.96
C THR A 430 -34.66 34.15 -2.01
N ASP A 431 -34.77 33.16 -2.90
CA ASP A 431 -35.57 33.26 -4.11
C ASP A 431 -36.98 32.69 -3.90
N LEU A 432 -37.27 32.17 -2.70
CA LEU A 432 -38.57 31.62 -2.32
C LEU A 432 -39.32 32.65 -1.47
N GLN A 433 -40.30 33.34 -2.06
CA GLN A 433 -41.25 34.19 -1.34
C GLN A 433 -42.53 33.39 -1.03
N GLY A 434 -42.50 32.58 0.03
CA GLY A 434 -43.67 31.81 0.49
C GLY A 434 -43.43 30.29 0.58
N GLU A 435 -44.52 29.51 0.49
CA GLU A 435 -44.47 28.05 0.47
C GLU A 435 -44.16 27.51 -0.94
N LEU A 436 -43.52 26.35 -1.01
CA LEU A 436 -43.26 25.66 -2.27
C LEU A 436 -44.59 25.25 -2.95
N PRO A 437 -44.68 25.32 -4.29
CA PRO A 437 -45.87 24.87 -5.02
C PRO A 437 -46.27 23.42 -4.68
N ARG A 438 -47.58 23.15 -4.69
CA ARG A 438 -48.13 21.80 -4.43
C ARG A 438 -47.68 20.85 -5.55
N GLY A 439 -46.99 19.77 -5.18
CA GLY A 439 -46.48 18.76 -6.13
C GLY A 439 -45.02 18.39 -5.90
N PHE A 440 -44.25 19.24 -5.21
CA PHE A 440 -42.90 18.92 -4.78
C PHE A 440 -42.90 18.06 -3.52
N VAL A 441 -42.00 17.07 -3.48
CA VAL A 441 -41.88 16.03 -2.46
C VAL A 441 -40.42 15.95 -2.00
N ASN A 442 -40.18 15.45 -0.78
CA ASN A 442 -38.83 15.29 -0.19
C ASN A 442 -38.06 16.61 -0.07
N VAL A 443 -38.67 17.63 0.55
CA VAL A 443 -38.00 18.91 0.80
C VAL A 443 -36.98 18.76 1.92
N THR A 444 -35.73 19.08 1.64
CA THR A 444 -34.62 19.08 2.60
C THR A 444 -33.91 20.44 2.58
N ALA A 445 -33.64 21.00 3.76
CA ALA A 445 -32.97 22.28 3.91
C ALA A 445 -31.46 22.08 4.06
N GLN A 446 -30.66 22.59 3.13
CA GLN A 446 -29.21 22.78 3.34
C GLN A 446 -28.90 24.23 3.75
N ARG A 447 -27.66 24.51 4.19
CA ARG A 447 -27.25 25.82 4.74
C ARG A 447 -27.67 27.02 3.87
N ASN A 448 -27.65 26.91 2.53
CA ASN A 448 -27.99 28.02 1.61
C ASN A 448 -28.98 27.67 0.47
N ARG A 449 -29.54 26.45 0.46
CA ARG A 449 -30.42 25.97 -0.62
C ARG A 449 -31.47 24.98 -0.11
N TRP A 450 -32.64 25.02 -0.71
CA TRP A 450 -33.67 23.99 -0.60
C TRP A 450 -33.43 22.93 -1.66
N LEU A 451 -33.49 21.66 -1.27
CA LEU A 451 -33.44 20.53 -2.17
C LEU A 451 -34.78 19.81 -2.13
N PHE A 452 -35.39 19.58 -3.28
CA PHE A 452 -36.68 18.92 -3.38
C PHE A 452 -36.81 18.16 -4.69
N SER A 453 -37.78 17.26 -4.77
CA SER A 453 -38.00 16.39 -5.91
C SER A 453 -39.47 16.46 -6.36
N SER A 454 -39.80 15.91 -7.52
CA SER A 454 -41.17 15.73 -7.99
C SER A 454 -41.41 14.25 -8.31
N ILE A 455 -42.66 13.79 -8.31
CA ILE A 455 -43.01 12.43 -8.72
C ILE A 455 -42.56 12.17 -10.16
N GLU A 456 -42.72 13.15 -11.04
CA GLU A 456 -42.29 13.08 -12.44
C GLU A 456 -40.77 13.00 -12.57
N LEU A 457 -40.05 13.82 -11.80
CA LEU A 457 -38.59 13.78 -11.74
C LEU A 457 -38.10 12.41 -11.23
N LYS A 458 -38.77 11.83 -10.23
CA LYS A 458 -38.44 10.48 -9.73
C LYS A 458 -38.63 9.42 -10.82
N LYS A 459 -39.71 9.48 -11.60
CA LYS A 459 -39.93 8.54 -12.72
C LYS A 459 -38.83 8.66 -13.77
N ARG A 460 -38.48 9.88 -14.19
CA ARG A 460 -37.40 10.13 -15.15
C ARG A 460 -36.02 9.71 -14.61
N ASN A 461 -35.77 9.91 -13.31
CA ASN A 461 -34.54 9.45 -12.65
C ASN A 461 -34.41 7.92 -12.67
N VAL A 462 -35.51 7.18 -12.51
CA VAL A 462 -35.50 5.70 -12.62
C VAL A 462 -35.16 5.30 -14.05
N CYS A 463 -35.84 5.84 -15.06
CA CYS A 463 -35.54 5.54 -16.47
C CYS A 463 -34.10 5.90 -16.87
N MET A 464 -33.60 7.06 -16.44
CA MET A 464 -32.20 7.45 -16.65
C MET A 464 -31.23 6.49 -15.98
N LYS A 465 -31.55 6.02 -14.77
CA LYS A 465 -30.70 5.07 -14.05
C LYS A 465 -30.68 3.70 -14.75
N ASP A 466 -31.82 3.23 -15.23
CA ASP A 466 -31.90 1.96 -15.96
C ASP A 466 -31.07 2.03 -17.26
N ALA A 467 -31.20 3.12 -18.02
CA ALA A 467 -30.38 3.36 -19.22
C ALA A 467 -28.88 3.50 -18.91
N LEU A 468 -28.53 4.14 -17.79
CA LEU A 468 -27.16 4.25 -17.31
C LEU A 468 -26.58 2.87 -16.95
N ASP A 469 -27.34 2.07 -16.19
CA ASP A 469 -26.92 0.74 -15.74
C ASP A 469 -26.73 -0.19 -16.94
N GLU A 470 -27.64 -0.16 -17.93
CA GLU A 470 -27.50 -0.90 -19.19
C GLU A 470 -26.24 -0.49 -19.97
N THR A 471 -26.01 0.82 -20.13
CA THR A 471 -24.84 1.34 -20.84
C THR A 471 -23.53 0.94 -20.16
N LEU A 472 -23.49 0.94 -18.82
CA LEU A 472 -22.33 0.52 -18.05
C LEU A 472 -22.09 -0.99 -18.16
N ILE A 473 -23.13 -1.81 -18.10
CA ILE A 473 -23.02 -3.27 -18.27
C ILE A 473 -22.53 -3.62 -19.69
N MET A 474 -23.02 -2.94 -20.72
CA MET A 474 -22.53 -3.12 -22.10
C MET A 474 -21.07 -2.70 -22.25
N SER A 475 -20.69 -1.57 -21.64
CA SER A 475 -19.29 -1.11 -21.62
C SER A 475 -18.38 -2.11 -20.89
N ASP A 476 -18.85 -2.69 -19.78
CA ASP A 476 -18.10 -3.68 -18.99
C ASP A 476 -17.77 -4.92 -19.79
N LYS A 477 -18.66 -5.41 -20.67
CA LYS A 477 -18.38 -6.56 -21.53
C LYS A 477 -17.18 -6.30 -22.46
N ILE A 478 -17.16 -5.15 -23.12
CA ILE A 478 -16.05 -4.73 -23.98
C ILE A 478 -14.75 -4.60 -23.17
N ILE A 479 -14.85 -4.03 -21.96
CA ILE A 479 -13.69 -3.86 -21.09
C ILE A 479 -13.18 -5.20 -20.57
N GLN A 480 -14.05 -6.19 -20.29
CA GLN A 480 -13.64 -7.53 -19.88
C GLN A 480 -12.85 -8.24 -20.97
N GLU A 481 -13.27 -8.13 -22.23
CA GLU A 481 -12.53 -8.63 -23.39
C GLU A 481 -11.13 -7.99 -23.46
N LEU A 482 -11.06 -6.67 -23.31
CA LEU A 482 -9.79 -5.94 -23.26
C LEU A 482 -8.91 -6.35 -22.07
N ILE A 483 -9.50 -6.57 -20.88
CA ILE A 483 -8.77 -7.02 -19.70
C ILE A 483 -8.15 -8.40 -19.95
N ALA A 484 -8.88 -9.32 -20.60
CA ALA A 484 -8.36 -10.64 -20.94
C ALA A 484 -7.11 -10.56 -21.84
N GLU A 485 -7.08 -9.62 -22.78
CA GLU A 485 -5.89 -9.36 -23.60
C GLU A 485 -4.73 -8.76 -22.79
N ILE A 486 -5.03 -7.82 -21.88
CA ILE A 486 -4.01 -7.16 -21.04
C ILE A 486 -3.40 -8.14 -20.03
N ILE A 487 -4.18 -9.08 -19.49
CA ILE A 487 -3.68 -10.09 -18.52
C ILE A 487 -2.51 -10.89 -19.11
N ASN A 488 -2.53 -11.20 -20.41
CA ASN A 488 -1.44 -11.92 -21.07
C ASN A 488 -0.11 -11.14 -21.10
N VAL A 489 -0.15 -9.83 -20.88
CA VAL A 489 0.99 -8.90 -20.96
C VAL A 489 1.24 -8.20 -19.61
N ILE A 490 0.56 -8.63 -18.55
CA ILE A 490 0.51 -7.95 -17.24
C ILE A 490 1.87 -7.85 -16.55
N GLY A 491 2.81 -8.76 -16.85
CA GLY A 491 4.16 -8.74 -16.29
C GLY A 491 4.91 -7.44 -16.57
N ALA A 492 4.69 -6.83 -17.73
CA ALA A 492 5.29 -5.53 -18.06
C ALA A 492 4.78 -4.41 -17.13
N LEU A 493 3.51 -4.46 -16.70
CA LEU A 493 2.95 -3.50 -15.74
C LEU A 493 3.52 -3.69 -14.33
N TYR A 494 3.78 -4.93 -13.91
CA TYR A 494 4.45 -5.20 -12.64
C TYR A 494 5.89 -4.67 -12.64
N LYS A 495 6.66 -4.94 -13.70
CA LYS A 495 8.01 -4.36 -13.91
C LYS A 495 7.99 -2.84 -13.90
N ALA A 496 7.05 -2.21 -14.61
CA ALA A 496 6.91 -0.75 -14.59
C ALA A 496 6.56 -0.19 -13.19
N SER A 497 5.67 -0.87 -12.45
CA SER A 497 5.31 -0.51 -11.08
C SER A 497 6.51 -0.54 -10.14
N GLU A 498 7.32 -1.58 -10.22
CA GLU A 498 8.55 -1.70 -9.42
C GLU A 498 9.58 -0.63 -9.79
N ALA A 499 9.80 -0.41 -11.09
CA ALA A 499 10.71 0.63 -11.57
C ALA A 499 10.29 2.04 -11.08
N VAL A 500 8.99 2.37 -11.14
CA VAL A 500 8.45 3.63 -10.60
C VAL A 500 8.67 3.74 -9.10
N ALA A 501 8.41 2.66 -8.35
CA ALA A 501 8.60 2.65 -6.90
C ALA A 501 10.06 2.88 -6.49
N ILE A 502 11.01 2.24 -7.19
CA ILE A 502 12.45 2.40 -6.94
C ILE A 502 12.88 3.84 -7.24
N VAL A 503 12.48 4.41 -8.39
CA VAL A 503 12.83 5.79 -8.75
C VAL A 503 12.27 6.79 -7.75
N ASP A 504 11.02 6.61 -7.31
CA ASP A 504 10.38 7.50 -6.35
C ASP A 504 11.07 7.45 -4.97
N MET A 505 11.47 6.25 -4.53
CA MET A 505 12.28 6.10 -3.31
C MET A 505 13.64 6.79 -3.43
N LEU A 506 14.38 6.55 -4.52
CA LEU A 506 15.70 7.16 -4.73
C LEU A 506 15.62 8.68 -4.90
N TRP A 507 14.58 9.17 -5.57
CA TRP A 507 14.29 10.60 -5.65
C TRP A 507 14.02 11.19 -4.26
N SER A 508 13.31 10.47 -3.40
CA SER A 508 13.06 10.86 -2.00
C SER A 508 14.36 10.97 -1.20
N PHE A 509 15.30 10.04 -1.37
CA PHE A 509 16.63 10.12 -0.75
C PHE A 509 17.42 11.32 -1.26
N ALA A 510 17.45 11.56 -2.57
CA ALA A 510 18.10 12.74 -3.14
C ALA A 510 17.48 14.04 -2.62
N HIS A 511 16.14 14.12 -2.55
CA HIS A 511 15.44 15.29 -2.01
C HIS A 511 15.79 15.56 -0.54
N ALA A 512 15.80 14.52 0.29
CA ALA A 512 16.20 14.63 1.70
C ALA A 512 17.66 15.11 1.85
N SER A 513 18.54 14.61 0.98
CA SER A 513 19.97 14.93 0.98
C SER A 513 20.26 16.37 0.57
N ILE A 514 19.57 16.89 -0.46
CA ILE A 514 19.69 18.28 -0.94
C ILE A 514 19.18 19.27 0.12
N LEU A 515 18.09 18.92 0.82
CA LEU A 515 17.47 19.83 1.78
C LEU A 515 18.38 20.15 2.98
N ARG A 516 19.35 19.28 3.28
CA ARG A 516 20.07 19.27 4.57
C ARG A 516 21.56 18.99 4.49
N ASP A 517 22.10 19.01 3.28
CA ASP A 517 23.50 18.77 2.99
C ASP A 517 23.99 17.45 3.62
N TYR A 518 23.30 16.35 3.29
CA TYR A 518 23.73 15.01 3.70
C TYR A 518 24.95 14.59 2.88
N VAL A 519 25.79 13.72 3.47
CA VAL A 519 27.04 13.27 2.88
C VAL A 519 26.94 11.81 2.45
N ARG A 520 27.56 11.49 1.31
CA ARG A 520 27.66 10.12 0.79
C ARG A 520 28.43 9.24 1.79
N PRO A 521 27.85 8.15 2.32
CA PRO A 521 28.56 7.24 3.19
C PRO A 521 29.58 6.40 2.41
N GLU A 522 30.68 6.07 3.07
CA GLU A 522 31.67 5.11 2.59
C GLU A 522 31.50 3.78 3.31
N PHE A 523 31.63 2.67 2.59
CA PHE A 523 31.60 1.34 3.20
C PHE A 523 33.02 0.84 3.39
N THR A 524 33.49 0.86 4.63
CA THR A 524 34.81 0.34 5.01
C THR A 524 34.67 -0.66 6.15
N GLY A 525 35.78 -1.32 6.50
CA GLY A 525 35.84 -2.15 7.69
C GLY A 525 35.78 -1.38 9.01
N THR A 526 35.35 -0.10 9.06
CA THR A 526 35.29 0.72 10.29
C THR A 526 34.04 1.60 10.35
N LEU A 527 33.47 1.74 11.54
CA LEU A 527 32.38 2.67 11.79
C LEU A 527 32.98 3.99 12.29
N ALA A 528 32.99 5.02 11.45
CA ALA A 528 33.51 6.33 11.79
C ALA A 528 32.55 7.41 11.29
N ILE A 529 31.93 8.15 12.21
CA ILE A 529 30.99 9.22 11.90
C ILE A 529 31.54 10.50 12.51
N LYS A 530 31.78 11.51 11.68
CA LYS A 530 32.21 12.84 12.10
C LYS A 530 31.04 13.80 12.05
N ALA A 531 30.82 14.54 13.14
CA ALA A 531 29.74 15.49 13.32
C ALA A 531 28.36 14.92 12.91
N GLY A 532 28.06 13.70 13.34
CA GLY A 532 26.78 13.05 13.06
C GLY A 532 25.63 13.77 13.76
N ARG A 533 24.48 13.87 13.08
CA ARG A 533 23.26 14.51 13.60
C ARG A 533 22.12 13.50 13.65
N HIS A 534 21.28 13.60 14.69
CA HIS A 534 20.08 12.77 14.79
C HIS A 534 19.03 13.21 13.74
N PRO A 535 18.66 12.34 12.79
CA PRO A 535 17.98 12.78 11.57
C PRO A 535 16.52 13.21 11.88
N VAL A 536 15.84 12.57 12.85
CA VAL A 536 14.47 12.94 13.26
C VAL A 536 14.42 14.24 14.08
N LEU A 537 15.30 14.40 15.08
CA LEU A 537 15.30 15.58 15.96
C LEU A 537 15.66 16.86 15.21
N GLU A 538 16.50 16.76 14.19
CA GLU A 538 16.84 17.87 13.28
C GLU A 538 15.59 18.44 12.58
N ASN A 539 14.50 17.68 12.41
CA ASN A 539 13.24 18.18 11.81
C ASN A 539 12.42 19.03 12.77
N VAL A 540 12.50 18.70 14.05
CA VAL A 540 11.54 19.14 15.06
C VAL A 540 12.08 20.37 15.79
N GLN A 541 13.39 20.39 16.01
CA GLN A 541 14.04 21.50 16.69
C GLN A 541 14.51 22.56 15.68
N ALA A 542 14.54 23.82 16.10
CA ALA A 542 15.03 24.92 15.28
C ALA A 542 16.53 24.72 14.94
N ALA A 543 16.93 25.11 13.74
CA ALA A 543 18.32 25.02 13.29
C ALA A 543 19.27 25.65 14.33
N GLY A 544 20.27 24.89 14.79
CA GLY A 544 21.30 25.33 15.73
C GLY A 544 21.18 24.81 17.17
N THR A 545 20.11 24.09 17.54
CA THR A 545 19.95 23.53 18.90
C THR A 545 20.53 22.12 19.06
N LEU A 546 20.72 21.38 17.97
CA LEU A 546 21.23 20.01 18.01
C LEU A 546 22.76 20.01 17.91
N VAL A 547 23.44 19.52 18.95
CA VAL A 547 24.89 19.37 18.96
C VAL A 547 25.27 18.10 18.21
N PRO A 548 26.11 18.17 17.16
CA PRO A 548 26.58 17.00 16.43
C PRO A 548 27.58 16.19 17.28
N ASN A 549 27.61 14.87 17.08
CA ASN A 549 28.46 13.96 17.85
C ASN A 549 29.33 13.09 16.92
N ASP A 550 30.56 12.84 17.35
CA ASP A 550 31.49 11.93 16.68
C ASP A 550 31.32 10.50 17.21
N VAL A 551 31.52 9.52 16.34
CA VAL A 551 31.43 8.09 16.66
C VAL A 551 32.62 7.39 16.01
N TYR A 552 33.34 6.57 16.76
CA TYR A 552 34.44 5.78 16.22
C TYR A 552 34.49 4.38 16.84
N CYS A 553 34.29 3.37 16.00
CA CYS A 553 34.44 1.96 16.35
C CYS A 553 35.26 1.24 15.28
N CYS A 554 36.38 0.65 15.69
CA CYS A 554 37.19 -0.24 14.86
C CYS A 554 37.23 -1.66 15.47
N GLU A 555 37.96 -2.60 14.85
CA GLU A 555 38.08 -3.96 15.41
C GLU A 555 38.74 -3.98 16.79
N ALA A 556 39.68 -3.04 17.03
CA ALA A 556 40.32 -2.88 18.33
C ALA A 556 39.43 -2.16 19.37
N SER A 557 38.38 -1.44 18.94
CA SER A 557 37.48 -0.65 19.80
C SER A 557 36.00 -0.92 19.52
N SER A 558 35.65 -2.21 19.47
CA SER A 558 34.29 -2.68 19.13
C SER A 558 33.24 -2.48 20.23
N PHE A 559 33.68 -2.25 21.47
CA PHE A 559 32.78 -2.05 22.63
C PHE A 559 33.00 -0.67 23.26
N GLN A 560 31.92 0.11 23.34
CA GLN A 560 31.95 1.50 23.84
C GLN A 560 31.07 1.61 25.09
N ILE A 561 31.62 2.19 26.16
CA ILE A 561 30.90 2.45 27.40
C ILE A 561 30.59 3.95 27.46
N VAL A 562 29.31 4.31 27.32
CA VAL A 562 28.85 5.71 27.38
C VAL A 562 28.24 5.99 28.75
N GLN A 563 28.91 6.84 29.55
CA GLN A 563 28.44 7.25 30.87
C GLN A 563 28.07 8.74 30.87
N GLY A 564 27.16 9.13 31.77
CA GLY A 564 26.72 10.51 31.92
C GLY A 564 25.47 10.63 32.79
N PRO A 565 25.03 11.83 33.16
CA PRO A 565 23.81 12.05 33.94
C PRO A 565 22.55 11.71 33.13
N ASN A 566 21.40 11.58 33.81
CA ASN A 566 20.12 11.45 33.12
C ASN A 566 19.82 12.72 32.33
N MET A 567 19.12 12.58 31.21
CA MET A 567 18.81 13.69 30.28
C MET A 567 20.02 14.31 29.56
N SER A 568 21.21 13.71 29.65
CA SER A 568 22.40 14.16 28.91
C SER A 568 22.44 13.75 27.44
N GLY A 569 21.34 13.17 26.91
CA GLY A 569 21.24 12.74 25.51
C GLY A 569 21.85 11.37 25.18
N LYS A 570 22.25 10.54 26.16
CA LYS A 570 22.86 9.21 25.91
C LYS A 570 22.01 8.32 25.00
N SER A 571 20.71 8.20 25.30
CA SER A 571 19.79 7.38 24.49
C SER A 571 19.59 7.96 23.09
N ILE A 572 19.61 9.29 22.96
CA ILE A 572 19.53 9.99 21.66
C ILE A 572 20.78 9.69 20.83
N TYR A 573 21.97 9.72 21.44
CA TYR A 573 23.23 9.38 20.79
C TYR A 573 23.24 7.93 20.28
N LEU A 574 22.78 6.96 21.09
CA LEU A 574 22.70 5.55 20.65
C LEU A 574 21.68 5.35 19.52
N ARG A 575 20.49 5.97 19.63
CA ARG A 575 19.48 5.94 18.57
C ARG A 575 19.99 6.57 17.27
N GLN A 576 20.73 7.67 17.37
CA GLN A 576 21.34 8.34 16.24
C GLN A 576 22.28 7.38 15.49
N ILE A 577 23.16 6.65 16.18
CA ILE A 577 24.06 5.68 15.53
C ILE A 577 23.26 4.64 14.74
N GLY A 578 22.25 4.03 15.38
CA GLY A 578 21.39 3.03 14.74
C GLY A 578 20.68 3.58 13.50
N LEU A 579 20.11 4.78 13.59
CA LEU A 579 19.44 5.44 12.47
C LEU A 579 20.39 5.75 11.30
N LEU A 580 21.59 6.26 11.59
CA LEU A 580 22.59 6.55 10.55
C LEU A 580 23.05 5.29 9.84
N THR A 581 23.23 4.18 10.57
CA THR A 581 23.55 2.88 9.98
C THR A 581 22.42 2.38 9.07
N VAL A 582 21.16 2.43 9.51
CA VAL A 582 20.00 2.04 8.68
C VAL A 582 19.94 2.90 7.42
N MET A 583 20.12 4.22 7.54
CA MET A 583 20.15 5.15 6.39
C MET A 583 21.24 4.80 5.38
N ALA A 584 22.46 4.55 5.85
CA ALA A 584 23.58 4.16 5.00
C ALA A 584 23.28 2.85 4.27
N MET A 585 22.82 1.82 4.99
CA MET A 585 22.51 0.50 4.40
C MET A 585 21.29 0.52 3.46
N CYS A 586 20.38 1.49 3.60
CA CYS A 586 19.31 1.73 2.62
C CYS A 586 19.82 2.35 1.30
N GLY A 587 21.08 2.81 1.23
CA GLY A 587 21.61 3.56 0.09
C GLY A 587 21.19 5.04 0.08
N CYS A 588 20.90 5.61 1.25
CA CYS A 588 20.64 7.04 1.42
C CYS A 588 21.91 7.75 1.94
N PHE A 589 22.07 9.04 1.61
CA PHE A 589 23.12 9.85 2.23
C PHE A 589 22.79 10.11 3.70
N VAL A 590 23.82 10.34 4.51
CA VAL A 590 23.70 10.44 5.98
C VAL A 590 23.94 11.87 6.48
N PRO A 591 23.23 12.31 7.53
CA PRO A 591 23.49 13.60 8.19
C PRO A 591 24.76 13.56 9.04
N ALA A 592 25.90 13.79 8.39
CA ALA A 592 27.22 13.89 9.01
C ALA A 592 28.11 14.80 8.16
N GLU A 593 29.29 15.18 8.68
CA GLU A 593 30.36 15.79 7.85
C GLU A 593 31.13 14.70 7.10
N TYR A 594 31.29 13.53 7.72
CA TYR A 594 31.90 12.34 7.14
C TYR A 594 31.29 11.10 7.78
N GLY A 595 31.08 10.04 7.00
CA GLY A 595 30.49 8.81 7.48
C GLY A 595 31.08 7.60 6.78
N SER A 596 31.75 6.75 7.55
CA SER A 596 32.20 5.41 7.14
C SER A 596 31.44 4.37 7.95
N PHE A 597 30.89 3.36 7.28
CA PHE A 597 30.05 2.33 7.87
C PHE A 597 30.57 0.93 7.53
N ARG A 598 30.29 -0.02 8.42
CA ARG A 598 30.46 -1.44 8.17
C ARG A 598 29.16 -2.04 7.63
N LEU A 599 29.26 -3.14 6.91
CA LEU A 599 28.10 -3.97 6.60
C LEU A 599 27.72 -4.75 7.86
N HIS A 600 26.46 -4.66 8.26
CA HIS A 600 25.92 -5.28 9.46
C HIS A 600 24.89 -6.34 9.10
N ASP A 601 24.98 -7.54 9.69
CA ASP A 601 24.00 -8.60 9.45
C ASP A 601 22.71 -8.39 10.27
N ALA A 602 22.84 -7.79 11.45
CA ALA A 602 21.72 -7.51 12.35
C ALA A 602 21.93 -6.21 13.12
N LEU A 603 20.84 -5.53 13.41
CA LEU A 603 20.78 -4.36 14.29
C LEU A 603 19.85 -4.65 15.45
N LEU A 604 20.41 -4.72 16.65
CA LEU A 604 19.71 -5.02 17.89
C LEU A 604 19.87 -3.87 18.87
N THR A 605 18.81 -3.52 19.56
CA THR A 605 18.77 -2.46 20.55
C THR A 605 17.90 -2.88 21.71
N ARG A 606 18.42 -2.65 22.92
CA ARG A 606 17.64 -2.73 24.14
C ARG A 606 17.66 -1.37 24.80
N LEU A 607 16.60 -0.60 24.58
CA LEU A 607 16.39 0.69 25.24
C LEU A 607 15.21 0.51 26.19
N SER A 608 15.45 0.50 27.50
CA SER A 608 14.38 0.40 28.51
C SER A 608 13.56 1.68 28.48
N ASN A 609 12.49 1.66 27.71
CA ASN A 609 11.63 2.84 27.50
C ASN A 609 10.14 2.59 27.80
N ASP A 610 9.70 1.35 28.03
CA ASP A 610 8.29 1.04 28.23
C ASP A 610 8.07 0.41 29.61
N ASP A 611 7.60 1.21 30.57
CA ASP A 611 6.82 0.73 31.72
C ASP A 611 5.45 0.28 31.18
N ASP A 612 5.37 -0.93 30.62
CA ASP A 612 4.11 -1.51 30.18
C ASP A 612 3.29 -1.94 31.41
N ILE A 613 2.48 -1.03 31.96
CA ILE A 613 1.62 -1.29 33.13
C ILE A 613 0.61 -2.41 32.85
N GLU A 614 0.27 -2.68 31.59
CA GLU A 614 -0.72 -3.68 31.18
C GLU A 614 -0.17 -5.11 31.18
N LYS A 615 1.10 -5.32 30.81
CA LYS A 615 1.77 -6.61 30.98
C LYS A 615 2.26 -6.66 32.42
N SER A 616 1.57 -7.41 33.27
CA SER A 616 1.92 -7.62 34.70
C SER A 616 3.23 -8.41 34.89
N LEU A 617 4.27 -8.08 34.12
CA LEU A 617 5.60 -8.62 34.14
C LEU A 617 6.53 -7.56 34.75
N SER A 618 7.37 -8.00 35.69
CA SER A 618 8.46 -7.18 36.21
C SER A 618 9.32 -6.65 35.06
N THR A 619 9.74 -5.39 35.11
CA THR A 619 10.69 -4.79 34.15
C THR A 619 11.93 -5.66 33.96
N PHE A 620 12.39 -6.29 35.03
CA PHE A 620 13.49 -7.25 34.99
C PHE A 620 13.14 -8.56 34.27
N ALA A 621 11.92 -9.08 34.47
CA ALA A 621 11.47 -10.28 33.77
C ALA A 621 11.29 -10.01 32.27
N ASN A 622 10.80 -8.83 31.90
CA ASN A 622 10.69 -8.39 30.51
C ASN A 622 12.06 -8.09 29.88
N GLU A 623 13.08 -7.74 30.67
CA GLU A 623 14.48 -7.60 30.23
C GLU A 623 15.21 -8.93 30.05
N MET A 624 14.81 -9.98 30.76
CA MET A 624 15.45 -11.31 30.69
C MET A 624 14.74 -12.29 29.73
N ALA A 625 13.48 -12.01 29.36
CA ALA A 625 12.66 -12.92 28.53
C ALA A 625 12.74 -12.64 27.02
N SER A 626 13.10 -11.42 26.61
CA SER A 626 13.24 -10.99 25.20
C SER A 626 14.53 -11.49 24.54
#